data_AF-A0A3N5NEE2-F1
#
_entry.id   AF-A0A3N5NEE2-F1
#
_cell.length_a   1.000
_cell.length_b   1.000
_cell.length_c   1.000
_cell.angle_alpha   90.00
_cell.angle_beta   90.00
_cell.angle_gamma   90.00
#
_symmetry.space_group_name_H-M   'P 1'
#
loop_
_entity.id
_entity.type
_entity.pdbx_description
1 polymer ?
#
loop_
_entity_poly.entity_id
_entity_poly.type
_entity_poly.pdbx_seq_one_letter_code
_entity_poly.pdbx_strand_id
1 'polypeptide(L)'
;VGERSFRIGEETVLYRHEKTFYHAPGIVFLVSDTQGPAEIAAVTKRVRDETFTRVGSDLRFNGIAIENTSGSAETFAAAVAAVELQQAHLPPVLIAKDPAAFAAALVHCGSYRPLLHAATGENYKEMSALARQHGCPLVIRAATLEGLVRLVKDCTDEGVQDLVLDPAPEDLGTFVTRSTRIRQLAVTRSVPELGYPVYLNAASTGLQDAALVLGIVKYASIIVTSPLAPGPAKASLTLRQNIYTDPQKPIQMNPGLYRVGSPGKDAPVLMTVNFSLTFFTLQGYLESSRFPCFMLIVDTEGLSVLTAVAAGKLSETLVRDSLKKYNVENEVAHRNLIIPGYASPLSGRIEEATGWKVLVGPRDAAEIGDFLQEEWKKLA
;
A
#
# COMPACT_ATOMS: atom_id res chain seq x y z
N VAL A 1 15.00 -2.60 -11.41
CA VAL A 1 14.36 -3.32 -12.56
C VAL A 1 13.69 -4.62 -12.08
N GLY A 2 12.98 -5.35 -12.94
CA GLY A 2 12.36 -6.65 -12.60
C GLY A 2 10.95 -6.57 -12.00
N GLU A 3 10.36 -7.70 -11.63
CA GLU A 3 8.98 -7.81 -11.13
C GLU A 3 8.72 -7.00 -9.85
N ARG A 4 9.75 -6.81 -9.03
CA ARG A 4 9.68 -6.01 -7.79
C ARG A 4 9.93 -4.52 -8.03
N SER A 5 10.16 -4.09 -9.27
CA SER A 5 10.26 -2.66 -9.58
C SER A 5 8.94 -1.94 -9.32
N PHE A 6 9.03 -0.68 -8.91
CA PHE A 6 7.87 0.17 -8.67
C PHE A 6 8.11 1.56 -9.24
N ARG A 7 7.04 2.18 -9.72
CA ARG A 7 7.06 3.54 -10.29
C ARG A 7 6.80 4.57 -9.20
N ILE A 8 7.42 5.72 -9.34
CA ILE A 8 7.26 6.88 -8.47
C ILE A 8 7.19 8.16 -9.32
N GLY A 9 6.66 9.24 -8.77
CA GLY A 9 6.53 10.53 -9.47
C GLY A 9 5.20 10.69 -10.19
N GLU A 10 5.15 11.50 -11.24
CA GLU A 10 3.96 11.70 -12.11
C GLU A 10 2.66 12.12 -11.41
N GLU A 11 2.77 12.74 -10.25
CA GLU A 11 1.62 13.24 -9.52
C GLU A 11 1.22 14.64 -10.01
N THR A 12 -0.09 14.87 -10.12
CA THR A 12 -0.63 16.08 -10.77
C THR A 12 -1.48 16.95 -9.86
N VAL A 13 -1.72 16.54 -8.61
CA VAL A 13 -2.61 17.23 -7.67
C VAL A 13 -1.96 17.41 -6.31
N LEU A 14 -2.40 18.41 -5.57
CA LEU A 14 -2.02 18.61 -4.17
C LEU A 14 -2.91 17.78 -3.26
N TYR A 15 -4.22 17.76 -3.54
CA TYR A 15 -5.18 17.08 -2.71
C TYR A 15 -5.81 15.93 -3.48
N ARG A 16 -5.79 14.73 -2.88
CA ARG A 16 -6.32 13.53 -3.54
C ARG A 16 -7.77 13.67 -4.02
N HIS A 17 -8.61 14.46 -3.34
CA HIS A 17 -10.01 14.65 -3.72
C HIS A 17 -10.19 15.49 -5.01
N GLU A 18 -9.17 16.22 -5.45
CA GLU A 18 -9.18 16.93 -6.74
C GLU A 18 -9.13 15.93 -7.90
N LYS A 19 -8.45 14.79 -7.71
CA LYS A 19 -8.35 13.70 -8.67
C LYS A 19 -8.03 12.36 -7.99
N THR A 20 -6.75 11.95 -8.02
CA THR A 20 -6.19 10.80 -7.32
C THR A 20 -4.68 11.02 -7.16
N PHE A 21 -4.07 10.34 -6.19
CA PHE A 21 -2.62 10.10 -6.21
C PHE A 21 -2.36 8.79 -6.94
N TYR A 22 -1.45 8.79 -7.90
CA TYR A 22 -1.26 7.68 -8.84
C TYR A 22 -0.29 6.61 -8.35
N HIS A 23 0.82 7.04 -7.75
CA HIS A 23 1.96 6.16 -7.45
C HIS A 23 2.24 6.18 -5.94
N ALA A 24 1.81 5.12 -5.27
CA ALA A 24 2.06 4.92 -3.84
C ALA A 24 3.57 4.92 -3.53
N PRO A 25 4.01 5.52 -2.40
CA PRO A 25 5.42 5.59 -2.06
C PRO A 25 6.02 4.21 -1.84
N GLY A 26 7.25 4.05 -2.32
CA GLY A 26 8.08 2.92 -1.95
C GLY A 26 8.45 3.00 -0.47
N ILE A 27 8.07 1.99 0.32
CA ILE A 27 8.55 1.85 1.70
C ILE A 27 9.66 0.81 1.70
N VAL A 28 10.84 1.23 2.13
CA VAL A 28 12.10 0.49 1.98
C VAL A 28 12.71 0.27 3.37
N PHE A 29 13.08 -0.97 3.70
CA PHE A 29 13.70 -1.27 5.00
C PHE A 29 15.20 -1.04 4.97
N LEU A 30 15.70 -0.36 6.00
CA LEU A 30 17.11 -0.04 6.18
C LEU A 30 17.86 -1.17 6.88
N VAL A 31 19.05 -1.49 6.36
CA VAL A 31 20.09 -2.26 7.05
C VAL A 31 21.38 -1.44 7.05
N SER A 32 22.14 -1.53 8.14
CA SER A 32 23.47 -0.95 8.26
C SER A 32 24.53 -1.96 7.84
N ASP A 33 25.59 -1.49 7.19
CA ASP A 33 26.75 -2.32 6.83
C ASP A 33 27.54 -2.85 8.04
N THR A 34 27.28 -2.31 9.23
CA THR A 34 27.84 -2.80 10.50
C THR A 34 27.06 -3.97 11.10
N GLN A 35 25.92 -4.35 10.53
CA GLN A 35 25.15 -5.51 10.99
C GLN A 35 25.76 -6.82 10.50
N GLY A 36 25.57 -7.89 11.27
CA GLY A 36 26.03 -9.21 10.87
C GLY A 36 25.29 -9.74 9.63
N PRO A 37 25.91 -10.59 8.78
CA PRO A 37 25.26 -11.15 7.59
C PRO A 37 23.93 -11.86 7.86
N ALA A 38 23.79 -12.50 9.03
CA ALA A 38 22.55 -13.16 9.44
C ALA A 38 21.39 -12.16 9.69
N GLU A 39 21.68 -10.99 10.25
CA GLU A 39 20.69 -9.94 10.47
C GLU A 39 20.23 -9.33 9.15
N ILE A 40 21.18 -9.00 8.25
CA ILE A 40 20.91 -8.51 6.90
C ILE A 40 20.04 -9.51 6.15
N ALA A 41 20.39 -10.80 6.20
CA ALA A 41 19.61 -11.86 5.57
C ALA A 41 18.18 -11.95 6.14
N ALA A 42 18.02 -11.85 7.46
CA ALA A 42 16.71 -11.88 8.10
C ALA A 42 15.81 -10.72 7.63
N VAL A 43 16.32 -9.49 7.62
CA VAL A 43 15.56 -8.31 7.15
C VAL A 43 15.22 -8.44 5.66
N THR A 44 16.18 -8.88 4.84
CA THR A 44 15.99 -9.06 3.40
C THR A 44 14.89 -10.09 3.10
N LYS A 45 14.87 -11.22 3.81
CA LYS A 45 13.82 -12.24 3.70
C LYS A 45 12.45 -11.70 4.11
N ARG A 46 12.39 -10.90 5.19
CA ARG A 46 11.12 -10.26 5.59
C ARG A 46 10.55 -9.40 4.48
N VAL A 47 11.36 -8.55 3.83
CA VAL A 47 10.87 -7.68 2.73
C VAL A 47 10.44 -8.50 1.50
N ARG A 48 11.14 -9.61 1.22
CA ARG A 48 10.83 -10.51 0.10
C ARG A 48 9.52 -11.26 0.32
N ASP A 49 9.36 -11.85 1.50
CA ASP A 49 8.36 -12.89 1.78
C ASP A 49 7.11 -12.34 2.47
N GLU A 50 7.22 -11.32 3.34
CA GLU A 50 6.07 -10.80 4.06
C GLU A 50 5.09 -10.11 3.10
N THR A 51 3.87 -10.64 3.09
CA THR A 51 2.75 -10.11 2.33
C THR A 51 1.56 -9.94 3.24
N PHE A 52 0.86 -8.82 3.11
CA PHE A 52 -0.37 -8.55 3.82
C PHE A 52 -1.51 -8.36 2.82
N THR A 53 -2.33 -9.39 2.65
CA THR A 53 -3.50 -9.33 1.76
C THR A 53 -4.62 -8.56 2.45
N ARG A 54 -5.03 -7.45 1.82
CA ARG A 54 -6.12 -6.58 2.28
C ARG A 54 -6.99 -6.17 1.11
N VAL A 55 -8.29 -6.42 1.24
CA VAL A 55 -9.29 -6.06 0.22
C VAL A 55 -8.92 -6.65 -1.15
N GLY A 56 -8.56 -7.95 -1.16
CA GLY A 56 -8.17 -8.69 -2.36
C GLY A 56 -6.84 -8.28 -3.00
N SER A 57 -6.08 -7.39 -2.36
CA SER A 57 -4.78 -6.91 -2.86
C SER A 57 -3.65 -7.28 -1.90
N ASP A 58 -2.54 -7.75 -2.45
CA ASP A 58 -1.32 -8.03 -1.69
C ASP A 58 -0.52 -6.74 -1.44
N LEU A 59 -0.40 -6.35 -0.18
CA LEU A 59 0.41 -5.22 0.24
C LEU A 59 1.79 -5.70 0.71
N ARG A 60 2.85 -5.09 0.19
CA ARG A 60 4.24 -5.47 0.46
C ARG A 60 5.14 -4.25 0.64
N PHE A 61 6.25 -4.43 1.36
CA PHE A 61 7.37 -3.48 1.34
C PHE A 61 8.14 -3.59 0.03
N ASN A 62 8.71 -2.47 -0.43
CA ASN A 62 9.14 -2.36 -1.81
C ASN A 62 10.58 -2.82 -2.02
N GLY A 63 11.47 -2.57 -1.06
CA GLY A 63 12.89 -2.81 -1.26
C GLY A 63 13.71 -2.76 0.01
N ILE A 64 15.03 -2.77 -0.18
CA ILE A 64 16.03 -2.75 0.89
C ILE A 64 16.97 -1.55 0.68
N ALA A 65 17.24 -0.81 1.75
CA ALA A 65 18.23 0.24 1.79
C ALA A 65 19.44 -0.26 2.56
N ILE A 66 20.64 -0.05 2.04
CA ILE A 66 21.89 -0.38 2.72
C ILE A 66 22.62 0.93 3.01
N GLU A 67 22.97 1.17 4.26
CA GLU A 67 23.69 2.37 4.71
C GLU A 67 25.13 2.05 5.12
N ASN A 68 26.06 2.86 4.60
CA ASN A 68 27.47 2.81 4.93
C ASN A 68 27.75 3.53 6.26
N THR A 69 27.31 2.95 7.36
CA THR A 69 27.56 3.47 8.71
C THR A 69 29.04 3.34 9.09
N SER A 70 29.71 2.30 8.59
CA SER A 70 31.12 2.04 8.89
C SER A 70 32.09 3.06 8.27
N GLY A 71 31.68 3.74 7.20
CA GLY A 71 32.57 4.59 6.38
C GLY A 71 33.55 3.80 5.50
N SER A 72 33.52 2.46 5.53
CA SER A 72 34.41 1.59 4.73
C SER A 72 33.72 1.13 3.45
N ALA A 73 34.37 1.37 2.30
CA ALA A 73 33.88 0.87 1.01
C ALA A 73 33.82 -0.67 0.95
N GLU A 74 34.78 -1.35 1.60
CA GLU A 74 34.83 -2.81 1.65
C GLU A 74 33.67 -3.39 2.47
N THR A 75 33.45 -2.85 3.67
CA THR A 75 32.35 -3.29 4.55
C THR A 75 30.99 -3.04 3.89
N PHE A 76 30.84 -1.90 3.20
CA PHE A 76 29.63 -1.58 2.46
C PHE A 76 29.36 -2.54 1.30
N ALA A 77 30.38 -2.83 0.48
CA ALA A 77 30.27 -3.78 -0.62
C ALA A 77 29.93 -5.19 -0.10
N ALA A 78 30.52 -5.61 1.02
CA ALA A 78 30.20 -6.89 1.66
C ALA A 78 28.75 -6.97 2.15
N ALA A 79 28.21 -5.89 2.72
CA ALA A 79 26.81 -5.82 3.12
C ALA A 79 25.85 -5.90 1.93
N VAL A 80 26.18 -5.21 0.82
CA VAL A 80 25.42 -5.29 -0.44
C VAL A 80 25.46 -6.72 -1.00
N ALA A 81 26.63 -7.35 -1.02
CA ALA A 81 26.78 -8.74 -1.43
C ALA A 81 25.94 -9.68 -0.55
N ALA A 82 25.88 -9.46 0.76
CA ALA A 82 25.07 -10.26 1.68
C ALA A 82 23.55 -10.18 1.38
N VAL A 83 23.07 -9.00 0.96
CA VAL A 83 21.70 -8.81 0.45
C VAL A 83 21.49 -9.60 -0.85
N GLU A 84 22.40 -9.45 -1.83
CA GLU A 84 22.29 -10.10 -3.14
C GLU A 84 22.34 -11.64 -3.05
N LEU A 85 23.10 -12.18 -2.10
CA LEU A 85 23.14 -13.63 -1.82
C LEU A 85 21.77 -14.21 -1.43
N GLN A 86 20.81 -13.38 -0.98
CA GLN A 86 19.46 -13.85 -0.68
C GLN A 86 18.59 -14.04 -1.93
N GLN A 87 19.08 -13.61 -3.11
CA GLN A 87 18.37 -13.67 -4.39
C GLN A 87 16.94 -13.11 -4.27
N ALA A 88 16.81 -12.03 -3.51
CA ALA A 88 15.51 -11.45 -3.21
C ALA A 88 14.95 -10.59 -4.35
N HIS A 89 15.81 -10.19 -5.29
CA HIS A 89 15.48 -9.34 -6.44
C HIS A 89 14.73 -8.06 -6.03
N LEU A 90 15.09 -7.50 -4.87
CA LEU A 90 14.48 -6.30 -4.30
C LEU A 90 15.15 -5.05 -4.85
N PRO A 91 14.39 -3.99 -5.21
CA PRO A 91 14.94 -2.67 -5.47
C PRO A 91 15.89 -2.20 -4.36
N PRO A 92 17.18 -1.94 -4.66
CA PRO A 92 18.13 -1.46 -3.68
C PRO A 92 18.16 0.07 -3.61
N VAL A 93 18.36 0.60 -2.40
CA VAL A 93 18.79 1.98 -2.15
C VAL A 93 20.17 1.92 -1.49
N LEU A 94 21.17 2.56 -2.08
CA LEU A 94 22.52 2.65 -1.52
C LEU A 94 22.68 4.01 -0.86
N ILE A 95 23.03 4.04 0.43
CA ILE A 95 23.20 5.26 1.21
C ILE A 95 24.66 5.33 1.68
N ALA A 96 25.43 6.25 1.11
CA ALA A 96 26.84 6.46 1.46
C ALA A 96 27.26 7.90 1.17
N LYS A 97 28.38 8.33 1.78
CA LYS A 97 28.97 9.67 1.53
C LYS A 97 30.05 9.64 0.46
N ASP A 98 30.85 8.59 0.45
CA ASP A 98 32.03 8.45 -0.41
C ASP A 98 31.66 7.79 -1.76
N PRO A 99 31.89 8.45 -2.91
CA PRO A 99 31.77 7.85 -4.23
C PRO A 99 32.48 6.49 -4.39
N ALA A 100 33.62 6.27 -3.70
CA ALA A 100 34.34 5.01 -3.76
C ALA A 100 33.54 3.85 -3.15
N ALA A 101 32.76 4.10 -2.10
CA ALA A 101 31.87 3.09 -1.50
C ALA A 101 30.76 2.68 -2.48
N PHE A 102 30.18 3.63 -3.21
CA PHE A 102 29.22 3.32 -4.27
C PHE A 102 29.83 2.48 -5.38
N ALA A 103 31.01 2.86 -5.87
CA ALA A 103 31.70 2.10 -6.92
C ALA A 103 31.91 0.63 -6.50
N ALA A 104 32.35 0.40 -5.25
CA ALA A 104 32.54 -0.94 -4.71
C ALA A 104 31.21 -1.72 -4.60
N ALA A 105 30.14 -1.09 -4.09
CA ALA A 105 28.81 -1.71 -3.98
C ALA A 105 28.17 -2.04 -5.34
N LEU A 106 28.34 -1.15 -6.33
CA LEU A 106 27.74 -1.27 -7.66
C LEU A 106 28.27 -2.46 -8.47
N VAL A 107 29.44 -3.00 -8.12
CA VAL A 107 29.94 -4.27 -8.67
C VAL A 107 28.95 -5.41 -8.42
N HIS A 108 28.25 -5.39 -7.28
CA HIS A 108 27.33 -6.46 -6.87
C HIS A 108 25.90 -6.25 -7.37
N CYS A 109 25.40 -5.02 -7.34
CA CYS A 109 23.97 -4.75 -7.59
C CYS A 109 23.70 -3.74 -8.71
N GLY A 110 24.72 -3.27 -9.46
CA GLY A 110 24.57 -2.24 -10.49
C GLY A 110 23.55 -2.59 -11.58
N SER A 111 23.42 -3.87 -11.94
CA SER A 111 22.41 -4.35 -12.90
C SER A 111 20.97 -4.14 -12.44
N TYR A 112 20.72 -3.99 -11.13
CA TYR A 112 19.40 -3.70 -10.60
C TYR A 112 18.99 -2.23 -10.75
N ARG A 113 19.93 -1.36 -11.14
CA ARG A 113 19.80 0.11 -11.18
C ARG A 113 19.37 0.66 -9.80
N PRO A 114 20.18 0.46 -8.74
CA PRO A 114 19.85 0.96 -7.40
C PRO A 114 19.68 2.48 -7.37
N LEU A 115 18.90 2.98 -6.42
CA LEU A 115 18.88 4.41 -6.11
C LEU A 115 20.12 4.79 -5.31
N LEU A 116 20.89 5.77 -5.80
CA LEU A 116 22.09 6.26 -5.13
C LEU A 116 21.77 7.47 -4.26
N HIS A 117 22.02 7.40 -2.96
CA HIS A 117 21.82 8.48 -2.00
C HIS A 117 23.16 8.91 -1.36
N ALA A 118 23.73 10.08 -1.67
CA ALA A 118 23.20 11.15 -2.54
C ALA A 118 24.29 12.06 -3.12
N ALA A 119 23.96 12.71 -4.24
CA ALA A 119 24.71 13.84 -4.77
C ALA A 119 24.43 15.13 -3.97
N THR A 120 25.49 15.86 -3.66
CA THR A 120 25.49 17.16 -2.97
C THR A 120 26.29 18.18 -3.79
N GLY A 121 26.36 19.43 -3.35
CA GLY A 121 27.18 20.46 -4.00
C GLY A 121 28.67 20.12 -4.09
N GLU A 122 29.15 19.19 -3.25
CA GLU A 122 30.57 18.84 -3.15
C GLU A 122 30.96 17.66 -4.04
N ASN A 123 30.04 16.75 -4.36
CA ASN A 123 30.33 15.47 -5.01
C ASN A 123 29.43 15.13 -6.23
N TYR A 124 28.62 16.09 -6.71
CA TYR A 124 27.62 15.80 -7.75
C TYR A 124 28.24 15.28 -9.05
N LYS A 125 29.48 15.68 -9.41
CA LYS A 125 30.14 15.26 -10.64
C LYS A 125 30.50 13.77 -10.59
N GLU A 126 31.15 13.35 -9.52
CA GLU A 126 31.52 11.96 -9.30
C GLU A 126 30.28 11.08 -9.19
N MET A 127 29.27 11.53 -8.44
CA MET A 127 28.01 10.81 -8.29
C MET A 127 27.23 10.71 -9.61
N SER A 128 27.23 11.77 -10.42
CA SER A 128 26.58 11.76 -11.74
C SER A 128 27.28 10.84 -12.73
N ALA A 129 28.61 10.78 -12.70
CA ALA A 129 29.38 9.83 -13.50
C ALA A 129 29.03 8.38 -13.13
N LEU A 130 29.00 8.05 -11.84
CA LEU A 130 28.60 6.72 -11.35
C LEU A 130 27.15 6.37 -11.74
N ALA A 131 26.22 7.31 -11.56
CA ALA A 131 24.83 7.13 -11.94
C ALA A 131 24.68 6.82 -13.43
N ARG A 132 25.36 7.57 -14.31
CA ARG A 132 25.32 7.31 -15.76
C ARG A 132 25.96 5.98 -16.14
N GLN A 133 27.12 5.67 -15.57
CA GLN A 133 27.85 4.44 -15.87
C GLN A 133 26.99 3.19 -15.66
N HIS A 134 26.15 3.20 -14.61
CA HIS A 134 25.28 2.07 -14.26
C HIS A 134 23.80 2.31 -14.62
N GLY A 135 23.46 3.45 -15.21
CA GLY A 135 22.08 3.87 -15.47
C GLY A 135 21.23 4.03 -14.20
N CYS A 136 21.83 4.27 -13.04
CA CYS A 136 21.13 4.35 -11.77
C CYS A 136 20.37 5.67 -11.59
N PRO A 137 19.17 5.67 -10.98
CA PRO A 137 18.59 6.90 -10.48
C PRO A 137 19.43 7.48 -9.32
N LEU A 138 19.41 8.81 -9.19
CA LEU A 138 20.26 9.55 -8.25
C LEU A 138 19.42 10.47 -7.35
N VAL A 139 19.62 10.37 -6.04
CA VAL A 139 19.10 11.36 -5.10
C VAL A 139 20.01 12.58 -5.10
N ILE A 140 19.43 13.78 -5.21
CA ILE A 140 20.11 15.04 -4.95
C ILE A 140 19.67 15.59 -3.60
N ARG A 141 20.62 16.05 -2.79
CA ARG A 141 20.38 16.48 -1.42
C ARG A 141 20.83 17.92 -1.20
N ALA A 142 19.91 18.78 -0.78
CA ALA A 142 20.19 20.14 -0.36
C ALA A 142 19.19 20.61 0.69
N ALA A 143 19.64 21.48 1.60
CA ALA A 143 18.80 22.03 2.68
C ALA A 143 17.87 23.17 2.23
N THR A 144 17.98 23.65 0.99
CA THR A 144 17.12 24.72 0.45
C THR A 144 16.56 24.34 -0.91
N LEU A 145 15.42 24.93 -1.28
CA LEU A 145 14.81 24.67 -2.58
C LEU A 145 15.68 25.22 -3.71
N GLU A 146 16.33 26.35 -3.50
CA GLU A 146 17.29 26.93 -4.44
C GLU A 146 18.49 26.01 -4.65
N GLY A 147 18.98 25.39 -3.57
CA GLY A 147 20.04 24.40 -3.63
C GLY A 147 19.62 23.16 -4.41
N LEU A 148 18.39 22.68 -4.22
CA LEU A 148 17.84 21.58 -5.02
C LEU A 148 17.75 21.94 -6.49
N VAL A 149 17.18 23.10 -6.84
CA VAL A 149 17.07 23.57 -8.24
C VAL A 149 18.43 23.65 -8.90
N ARG A 150 19.45 24.18 -8.20
CA ARG A 150 20.81 24.22 -8.70
C ARG A 150 21.35 22.82 -8.98
N LEU A 151 21.22 21.90 -8.02
CA LEU A 151 21.73 20.53 -8.17
C LEU A 151 20.97 19.73 -9.26
N VAL A 152 19.68 19.99 -9.47
CA VAL A 152 18.95 19.42 -10.62
C VAL A 152 19.63 19.83 -11.92
N LYS A 153 19.89 21.13 -12.10
CA LYS A 153 20.57 21.65 -13.31
C LYS A 153 21.95 21.04 -13.46
N ASP A 154 22.76 21.11 -12.40
CA ASP A 154 24.13 20.57 -12.39
C ASP A 154 24.15 19.06 -12.75
N CYS A 155 23.26 18.24 -12.18
CA CYS A 155 23.22 16.80 -12.48
C CYS A 155 22.62 16.49 -13.86
N THR A 156 21.65 17.27 -14.34
CA THR A 156 21.06 17.10 -15.68
C THR A 156 22.03 17.50 -16.79
N ASP A 157 22.83 18.55 -16.57
CA ASP A 157 23.93 18.96 -17.46
C ASP A 157 25.03 17.89 -17.52
N GLU A 158 25.30 17.21 -16.40
CA GLU A 158 26.15 16.01 -16.36
C GLU A 158 25.49 14.77 -16.99
N GLY A 159 24.23 14.86 -17.44
CA GLY A 159 23.52 13.83 -18.21
C GLY A 159 22.69 12.84 -17.38
N VAL A 160 22.41 13.13 -16.10
CA VAL A 160 21.54 12.30 -15.25
C VAL A 160 20.11 12.84 -15.26
N GLN A 161 19.17 12.05 -15.78
CA GLN A 161 17.76 12.45 -15.91
C GLN A 161 16.86 11.85 -14.81
N ASP A 162 17.21 10.66 -14.31
CA ASP A 162 16.44 9.95 -13.28
C ASP A 162 16.81 10.48 -11.89
N LEU A 163 16.24 11.62 -11.49
CA LEU A 163 16.54 12.28 -10.21
C LEU A 163 15.44 12.08 -9.15
N VAL A 164 15.83 12.13 -7.88
CA VAL A 164 14.94 12.18 -6.71
C VAL A 164 15.42 13.27 -5.76
N LEU A 165 14.50 14.05 -5.17
CA LEU A 165 14.81 15.19 -4.32
C LEU A 165 14.83 14.79 -2.85
N ASP A 166 15.94 15.05 -2.15
CA ASP A 166 16.03 15.01 -0.69
C ASP A 166 16.14 16.43 -0.13
N PRO A 167 15.07 16.97 0.48
CA PRO A 167 15.04 18.33 1.00
C PRO A 167 15.84 18.51 2.31
N ALA A 168 16.59 17.51 2.74
CA ALA A 168 17.45 17.50 3.93
C ALA A 168 16.81 18.17 5.16
N PRO A 169 15.61 17.72 5.59
CA PRO A 169 14.89 18.35 6.67
C PRO A 169 15.61 18.14 8.00
N GLU A 170 15.67 19.20 8.82
CA GLU A 170 16.22 19.16 10.17
C GLU A 170 15.22 18.53 11.15
N ASP A 171 13.92 18.70 10.89
CA ASP A 171 12.82 18.11 11.64
C ASP A 171 11.60 17.81 10.73
N LEU A 172 10.58 17.20 11.31
CA LEU A 172 9.36 16.83 10.60
C LEU A 172 8.53 18.03 10.11
N GLY A 173 8.55 19.15 10.82
CA GLY A 173 7.86 20.37 10.40
C GLY A 173 8.50 20.97 9.14
N THR A 174 9.83 20.95 9.08
CA THR A 174 10.58 21.36 7.90
C THR A 174 10.35 20.41 6.74
N PHE A 175 10.28 19.09 6.97
CA PHE A 175 9.91 18.14 5.92
C PHE A 175 8.55 18.48 5.31
N VAL A 176 7.51 18.65 6.14
CA VAL A 176 6.16 18.98 5.67
C VAL A 176 6.16 20.27 4.84
N THR A 177 6.88 21.28 5.31
CA THR A 177 6.96 22.58 4.63
C THR A 177 7.64 22.45 3.27
N ARG A 178 8.84 21.84 3.23
CA ARG A 178 9.63 21.71 2.00
C ARG A 178 8.97 20.76 1.01
N SER A 179 8.48 19.59 1.43
CA SER A 179 7.83 18.63 0.53
C SER A 179 6.53 19.17 -0.07
N THR A 180 5.74 19.91 0.72
CA THR A 180 4.54 20.59 0.23
C THR A 180 4.90 21.67 -0.78
N ARG A 181 5.93 22.46 -0.52
CA ARG A 181 6.36 23.52 -1.43
C ARG A 181 6.92 22.95 -2.74
N ILE A 182 7.70 21.87 -2.68
CA ILE A 182 8.17 21.12 -3.85
C ILE A 182 6.98 20.68 -4.70
N ARG A 183 6.01 19.97 -4.11
CA ARG A 183 4.81 19.51 -4.84
C ARG A 183 4.04 20.68 -5.45
N GLN A 184 3.82 21.75 -4.69
CA GLN A 184 3.09 22.92 -5.17
C GLN A 184 3.77 23.55 -6.38
N LEU A 185 5.06 23.86 -6.27
CA LEU A 185 5.82 24.53 -7.33
C LEU A 185 5.96 23.68 -8.59
N ALA A 186 6.08 22.35 -8.43
CA ALA A 186 6.11 21.41 -9.54
C ALA A 186 4.75 21.33 -10.26
N VAL A 187 3.67 21.13 -9.51
CA VAL A 187 2.31 20.99 -10.08
C VAL A 187 1.84 22.28 -10.75
N THR A 188 2.09 23.44 -10.14
CA THR A 188 1.74 24.74 -10.74
C THR A 188 2.73 25.17 -11.83
N ARG A 189 3.78 24.38 -12.08
CA ARG A 189 4.87 24.67 -13.03
C ARG A 189 5.57 26.01 -12.79
N SER A 190 5.53 26.50 -11.56
CA SER A 190 6.21 27.75 -11.18
C SER A 190 7.73 27.55 -11.06
N VAL A 191 8.16 26.35 -10.68
CA VAL A 191 9.57 25.92 -10.71
C VAL A 191 9.63 24.49 -11.26
N PRO A 192 9.63 24.32 -12.59
CA PRO A 192 9.62 23.00 -13.23
C PRO A 192 10.80 22.09 -12.83
N GLU A 193 11.94 22.67 -12.43
CA GLU A 193 13.12 21.94 -11.98
C GLU A 193 12.85 21.11 -10.71
N LEU A 194 11.83 21.45 -9.92
CA LEU A 194 11.41 20.65 -8.77
C LEU A 194 10.45 19.50 -9.14
N GLY A 195 10.24 19.24 -10.43
CA GLY A 195 9.33 18.23 -10.98
C GLY A 195 9.77 16.77 -10.81
N TYR A 196 10.43 16.44 -9.70
CA TYR A 196 10.96 15.10 -9.41
C TYR A 196 10.33 14.50 -8.14
N PRO A 197 10.35 13.17 -7.99
CA PRO A 197 9.92 12.48 -6.76
C PRO A 197 10.69 12.93 -5.52
N VAL A 198 10.11 12.75 -4.33
CA VAL A 198 10.74 13.18 -3.05
C VAL A 198 11.19 11.96 -2.22
N TYR A 199 12.40 12.02 -1.68
CA TYR A 199 12.97 11.05 -0.76
C TYR A 199 12.79 11.49 0.70
N LEU A 200 12.55 10.52 1.60
CA LEU A 200 12.56 10.71 3.05
C LEU A 200 13.27 9.54 3.73
N ASN A 201 14.28 9.82 4.54
CA ASN A 201 14.80 8.85 5.51
C ASN A 201 14.07 9.03 6.85
N ALA A 202 13.07 8.18 7.11
CA ALA A 202 12.33 8.16 8.37
C ALA A 202 13.16 7.57 9.51
N ALA A 203 14.08 6.65 9.23
CA ALA A 203 14.90 5.97 10.23
C ALA A 203 15.81 6.94 11.00
N SER A 204 16.29 8.00 10.34
CA SER A 204 17.21 8.98 10.94
C SER A 204 16.54 10.05 11.80
N THR A 205 15.21 10.03 11.97
CA THR A 205 14.47 11.15 12.59
C THR A 205 14.29 11.05 14.10
N GLY A 206 14.54 9.88 14.70
CA GLY A 206 14.15 9.59 16.10
C GLY A 206 12.63 9.50 16.32
N LEU A 207 11.81 9.80 15.31
CA LEU A 207 10.35 9.78 15.30
C LEU A 207 9.83 8.97 14.11
N GLN A 208 10.43 7.80 13.89
CA GLN A 208 10.28 7.02 12.65
C GLN A 208 8.82 6.78 12.24
N ASP A 209 7.95 6.38 13.17
CA ASP A 209 6.55 6.10 12.85
C ASP A 209 5.81 7.37 12.39
N ALA A 210 6.08 8.51 13.03
CA ALA A 210 5.52 9.80 12.62
C ALA A 210 6.09 10.24 11.26
N ALA A 211 7.39 10.06 11.03
CA ALA A 211 8.03 10.35 9.75
C ALA A 211 7.49 9.48 8.61
N LEU A 212 7.23 8.19 8.85
CA LEU A 212 6.64 7.28 7.88
C LEU A 212 5.21 7.69 7.51
N VAL A 213 4.38 8.00 8.52
CA VAL A 213 3.02 8.52 8.30
C VAL A 213 3.07 9.83 7.51
N LEU A 214 3.94 10.77 7.89
CA LEU A 214 4.10 12.04 7.18
C LEU A 214 4.59 11.83 5.75
N GLY A 215 5.55 10.96 5.51
CA GLY A 215 6.01 10.64 4.16
C GLY A 215 4.86 10.15 3.28
N ILE A 216 4.01 9.26 3.80
CA ILE A 216 2.86 8.72 3.07
C ILE A 216 1.86 9.84 2.70
N VAL A 217 1.56 10.75 3.63
CA VAL A 217 0.51 11.78 3.44
C VAL A 217 1.02 13.13 2.93
N LYS A 218 2.34 13.37 2.91
CA LYS A 218 3.01 14.60 2.48
C LYS A 218 4.09 14.34 1.43
N TYR A 219 3.67 13.63 0.38
CA TYR A 219 4.30 13.62 -0.94
C TYR A 219 5.70 12.98 -1.02
N ALA A 220 6.16 12.26 0.00
CA ALA A 220 7.31 11.38 -0.19
C ALA A 220 6.93 10.32 -1.24
N SER A 221 7.90 9.96 -2.06
CA SER A 221 7.78 8.94 -3.09
C SER A 221 8.64 7.72 -2.76
N ILE A 222 9.72 7.91 -2.00
CA ILE A 222 10.47 6.84 -1.35
C ILE A 222 10.65 7.18 0.12
N ILE A 223 10.37 6.22 0.99
CA ILE A 223 10.49 6.34 2.44
C ILE A 223 11.38 5.19 2.93
N VAL A 224 12.56 5.53 3.43
CA VAL A 224 13.48 4.59 4.08
C VAL A 224 13.15 4.54 5.57
N THR A 225 12.96 3.36 6.13
CA THR A 225 12.61 3.15 7.54
C THR A 225 13.39 1.97 8.10
N SER A 226 13.69 1.96 9.41
CA SER A 226 14.17 0.73 10.04
C SER A 226 13.10 -0.37 9.93
N PRO A 227 13.48 -1.66 10.01
CA PRO A 227 12.53 -2.76 9.93
C PRO A 227 11.40 -2.61 10.96
N LEU A 228 10.17 -2.56 10.49
CA LEU A 228 9.01 -2.31 11.34
C LEU A 228 8.58 -3.58 12.09
N ALA A 229 8.07 -3.40 13.31
CA ALA A 229 7.35 -4.45 14.01
C ALA A 229 6.02 -4.78 13.29
N PRO A 230 5.43 -5.98 13.51
CA PRO A 230 4.24 -6.43 12.76
C PRO A 230 3.04 -5.47 12.78
N GLY A 231 2.78 -4.80 13.92
CA GLY A 231 1.70 -3.83 14.05
C GLY A 231 1.90 -2.58 13.17
N PRO A 232 2.98 -1.80 13.39
CA PRO A 232 3.34 -0.66 12.54
C PRO A 232 3.49 -1.00 11.06
N ALA A 233 3.97 -2.21 10.74
CA ALA A 233 4.06 -2.69 9.37
C ALA A 233 2.68 -2.77 8.69
N LYS A 234 1.70 -3.44 9.34
CA LYS A 234 0.33 -3.52 8.81
C LYS A 234 -0.34 -2.14 8.77
N ALA A 235 -0.14 -1.31 9.79
CA ALA A 235 -0.73 0.02 9.86
C ALA A 235 -0.23 0.94 8.72
N SER A 236 1.07 0.96 8.46
CA SER A 236 1.67 1.79 7.39
C SER A 236 1.26 1.33 5.99
N LEU A 237 1.26 0.02 5.73
CA LEU A 237 0.76 -0.53 4.45
C LEU A 237 -0.73 -0.21 4.24
N THR A 238 -1.53 -0.30 5.30
CA THR A 238 -2.96 0.05 5.27
C THR A 238 -3.16 1.54 4.99
N LEU A 239 -2.42 2.42 5.69
CA LEU A 239 -2.49 3.86 5.47
C LEU A 239 -2.11 4.21 4.02
N ARG A 240 -1.02 3.63 3.51
CA ARG A 240 -0.59 3.82 2.12
C ARG A 240 -1.68 3.39 1.14
N GLN A 241 -2.28 2.21 1.31
CA GLN A 241 -3.38 1.76 0.44
C GLN A 241 -4.57 2.75 0.50
N ASN A 242 -4.96 3.19 1.70
CA ASN A 242 -6.09 4.11 1.87
C ASN A 242 -5.85 5.46 1.19
N ILE A 243 -4.66 6.05 1.34
CA ILE A 243 -4.34 7.37 0.78
C ILE A 243 -4.27 7.34 -0.75
N TYR A 244 -3.73 6.26 -1.33
CA TYR A 244 -3.50 6.12 -2.78
C TYR A 244 -4.60 5.33 -3.50
N THR A 245 -5.70 4.99 -2.82
CA THR A 245 -6.91 4.50 -3.48
C THR A 245 -7.57 5.66 -4.24
N ASP A 246 -8.02 5.43 -5.47
CA ASP A 246 -8.77 6.42 -6.27
C ASP A 246 -10.06 6.83 -5.53
N PRO A 247 -10.22 8.10 -5.11
CA PRO A 247 -11.43 8.53 -4.41
C PRO A 247 -12.68 8.58 -5.30
N GLN A 248 -12.52 8.58 -6.62
CA GLN A 248 -13.64 8.67 -7.58
C GLN A 248 -14.26 7.29 -7.86
N LYS A 249 -13.52 6.22 -7.58
CA LYS A 249 -13.93 4.84 -7.87
C LYS A 249 -13.85 3.99 -6.61
N PRO A 250 -14.97 3.74 -5.93
CA PRO A 250 -15.04 2.72 -4.89
C PRO A 250 -14.51 1.40 -5.44
N ILE A 251 -13.64 0.71 -4.68
CA ILE A 251 -13.24 -0.65 -5.05
C ILE A 251 -14.48 -1.54 -4.85
N GLN A 252 -14.92 -2.21 -5.91
CA GLN A 252 -16.14 -3.03 -5.89
C GLN A 252 -15.80 -4.49 -6.12
N MET A 253 -16.62 -5.36 -5.53
CA MET A 253 -16.66 -6.77 -5.89
C MET A 253 -17.66 -6.99 -7.02
N ASN A 254 -17.45 -8.02 -7.82
CA ASN A 254 -18.47 -8.42 -8.79
C ASN A 254 -19.70 -8.93 -8.03
N PRO A 255 -20.89 -8.37 -8.28
CA PRO A 255 -22.13 -8.89 -7.71
C PRO A 255 -22.33 -10.37 -8.12
N GLY A 256 -22.81 -11.19 -7.19
CA GLY A 256 -22.89 -12.64 -7.42
C GLY A 256 -23.07 -13.45 -6.14
N LEU A 257 -23.11 -14.76 -6.29
CA LEU A 257 -23.15 -15.71 -5.17
C LEU A 257 -21.77 -16.32 -4.98
N TYR A 258 -21.15 -16.05 -3.83
CA TYR A 258 -19.84 -16.56 -3.45
C TYR A 258 -19.99 -17.68 -2.42
N ARG A 259 -19.03 -18.60 -2.41
CA ARG A 259 -18.97 -19.71 -1.45
C ARG A 259 -17.86 -19.44 -0.46
N VAL A 260 -18.14 -19.57 0.82
CA VAL A 260 -17.14 -19.59 1.90
C VAL A 260 -17.04 -21.02 2.42
N GLY A 261 -15.84 -21.60 2.36
CA GLY A 261 -15.62 -23.01 2.64
C GLY A 261 -16.25 -23.92 1.58
N SER A 262 -16.97 -24.96 2.01
CA SER A 262 -17.64 -25.92 1.13
C SER A 262 -19.11 -26.08 1.52
N PRO A 263 -19.95 -25.07 1.24
CA PRO A 263 -21.35 -25.06 1.67
C PRO A 263 -22.16 -26.17 0.98
N GLY A 264 -22.96 -26.88 1.78
CA GLY A 264 -23.98 -27.82 1.32
C GLY A 264 -25.33 -27.14 1.06
N LYS A 265 -26.37 -27.92 0.73
CA LYS A 265 -27.72 -27.40 0.43
C LYS A 265 -28.45 -26.81 1.65
N ASP A 266 -27.98 -27.10 2.84
CA ASP A 266 -28.47 -26.64 4.14
C ASP A 266 -27.69 -25.43 4.68
N ALA A 267 -26.66 -24.98 3.95
CA ALA A 267 -25.79 -23.90 4.38
C ALA A 267 -26.50 -22.52 4.32
N PRO A 268 -26.21 -21.61 5.28
CA PRO A 268 -26.85 -20.31 5.32
C PRO A 268 -26.49 -19.45 4.11
N VAL A 269 -27.46 -18.63 3.68
CA VAL A 269 -27.27 -17.58 2.68
C VAL A 269 -27.22 -16.23 3.38
N LEU A 270 -26.06 -15.58 3.35
CA LEU A 270 -25.85 -14.24 3.88
C LEU A 270 -25.83 -13.23 2.74
N MET A 271 -26.66 -12.19 2.84
CA MET A 271 -26.64 -11.07 1.91
C MET A 271 -25.69 -9.98 2.40
N THR A 272 -24.90 -9.43 1.49
CA THR A 272 -24.20 -8.16 1.71
C THR A 272 -24.07 -7.38 0.39
N VAL A 273 -23.43 -6.23 0.44
CA VAL A 273 -23.27 -5.30 -0.69
C VAL A 273 -21.94 -5.48 -1.43
N ASN A 274 -21.84 -4.96 -2.65
CA ASN A 274 -20.64 -5.07 -3.49
C ASN A 274 -19.52 -4.08 -3.17
N PHE A 275 -19.60 -3.29 -2.09
CA PHE A 275 -18.46 -2.51 -1.61
C PHE A 275 -17.36 -3.44 -1.08
N SER A 276 -16.16 -3.37 -1.63
CA SER A 276 -15.11 -4.35 -1.36
C SER A 276 -14.70 -4.43 0.11
N LEU A 277 -14.62 -3.30 0.82
CA LEU A 277 -14.28 -3.32 2.24
C LEU A 277 -15.35 -4.06 3.05
N THR A 278 -16.63 -3.82 2.77
CA THR A 278 -17.72 -4.55 3.42
C THR A 278 -17.68 -6.05 3.08
N PHE A 279 -17.45 -6.39 1.82
CA PHE A 279 -17.31 -7.78 1.38
C PHE A 279 -16.18 -8.51 2.11
N PHE A 280 -14.94 -7.99 2.04
CA PHE A 280 -13.77 -8.65 2.60
C PHE A 280 -13.79 -8.67 4.12
N THR A 281 -14.40 -7.67 4.77
CA THR A 281 -14.64 -7.72 6.22
C THR A 281 -15.56 -8.88 6.58
N LEU A 282 -16.71 -9.04 5.92
CA LEU A 282 -17.62 -10.15 6.20
C LEU A 282 -16.99 -11.50 5.86
N GLN A 283 -16.35 -11.62 4.69
CA GLN A 283 -15.67 -12.85 4.27
C GLN A 283 -14.62 -13.29 5.29
N GLY A 284 -13.77 -12.37 5.76
CA GLY A 284 -12.70 -12.71 6.72
C GLY A 284 -13.26 -13.27 8.04
N TYR A 285 -14.36 -12.70 8.56
CA TYR A 285 -15.01 -13.23 9.76
C TYR A 285 -15.69 -14.59 9.50
N LEU A 286 -16.33 -14.78 8.35
CA LEU A 286 -16.93 -16.06 7.95
C LEU A 286 -15.88 -17.17 7.77
N GLU A 287 -14.73 -16.87 7.16
CA GLU A 287 -13.62 -17.81 7.05
C GLU A 287 -13.05 -18.17 8.43
N SER A 288 -12.92 -17.17 9.31
CA SER A 288 -12.43 -17.37 10.68
C SER A 288 -13.37 -18.21 11.55
N SER A 289 -14.69 -18.09 11.34
CA SER A 289 -15.69 -18.88 12.06
C SER A 289 -15.75 -20.33 11.60
N ARG A 290 -15.15 -20.64 10.44
CA ARG A 290 -15.14 -21.96 9.80
C ARG A 290 -16.55 -22.50 9.51
N PHE A 291 -17.54 -21.60 9.36
CA PHE A 291 -18.91 -21.97 9.04
C PHE A 291 -19.11 -21.94 7.51
N PRO A 292 -19.33 -23.08 6.84
CA PRO A 292 -19.57 -23.09 5.40
C PRO A 292 -20.87 -22.35 5.08
N CYS A 293 -20.81 -21.38 4.16
CA CYS A 293 -21.96 -20.56 3.83
C CYS A 293 -21.89 -19.97 2.42
N PHE A 294 -23.02 -19.45 1.96
CA PHE A 294 -23.11 -18.66 0.74
C PHE A 294 -23.16 -17.17 1.08
N MET A 295 -22.46 -16.36 0.30
CA MET A 295 -22.50 -14.90 0.35
C MET A 295 -23.14 -14.35 -0.92
N LEU A 296 -24.35 -13.83 -0.82
CA LEU A 296 -25.04 -13.12 -1.90
C LEU A 296 -24.61 -11.65 -1.89
N ILE A 297 -23.91 -11.25 -2.94
CA ILE A 297 -23.38 -9.89 -3.12
C ILE A 297 -24.30 -9.12 -4.06
N VAL A 298 -25.03 -8.15 -3.50
CA VAL A 298 -25.94 -7.29 -4.26
C VAL A 298 -25.23 -6.04 -4.75
N ASP A 299 -25.61 -5.57 -5.94
CA ASP A 299 -25.00 -4.40 -6.57
C ASP A 299 -25.59 -3.10 -6.01
N THR A 300 -24.85 -2.43 -5.15
CA THR A 300 -25.21 -1.10 -4.60
C THR A 300 -24.24 -0.04 -5.06
N GLU A 301 -23.68 -0.20 -6.28
CA GLU A 301 -22.75 0.76 -6.88
C GLU A 301 -21.49 0.99 -6.02
N GLY A 302 -21.07 -0.03 -5.26
CA GLY A 302 -19.90 0.06 -4.39
C GLY A 302 -20.13 0.82 -3.08
N LEU A 303 -21.38 1.03 -2.67
CA LEU A 303 -21.71 1.66 -1.38
C LEU A 303 -21.72 0.65 -0.22
N SER A 304 -21.28 1.08 0.97
CA SER A 304 -21.40 0.29 2.21
C SER A 304 -22.86 0.02 2.58
N VAL A 305 -23.14 -0.98 3.43
CA VAL A 305 -24.52 -1.36 3.79
C VAL A 305 -25.34 -0.16 4.28
N LEU A 306 -24.85 0.58 5.28
CA LEU A 306 -25.58 1.70 5.84
C LEU A 306 -25.78 2.83 4.82
N THR A 307 -24.75 3.11 4.02
CA THR A 307 -24.83 4.11 2.94
C THR A 307 -25.85 3.71 1.88
N ALA A 308 -25.86 2.45 1.48
CA ALA A 308 -26.78 1.92 0.47
C ALA A 308 -28.24 1.95 0.95
N VAL A 309 -28.48 1.62 2.23
CA VAL A 309 -29.81 1.77 2.86
C VAL A 309 -30.23 3.24 2.86
N ALA A 310 -29.38 4.13 3.36
CA ALA A 310 -29.70 5.56 3.46
C ALA A 310 -29.93 6.23 2.11
N ALA A 311 -29.18 5.82 1.08
CA ALA A 311 -29.31 6.33 -0.28
C ALA A 311 -30.44 5.66 -1.10
N GLY A 312 -31.16 4.69 -0.51
CA GLY A 312 -32.20 3.91 -1.21
C GLY A 312 -31.66 3.01 -2.33
N LYS A 313 -30.34 2.77 -2.36
CA LYS A 313 -29.66 1.89 -3.32
C LYS A 313 -29.76 0.42 -2.95
N LEU A 314 -30.00 0.11 -1.67
CA LEU A 314 -30.41 -1.22 -1.23
C LEU A 314 -31.94 -1.25 -1.08
N SER A 315 -32.62 -2.06 -1.90
CA SER A 315 -34.08 -2.20 -1.89
C SER A 315 -34.52 -3.65 -2.00
N GLU A 316 -35.74 -3.94 -1.56
CA GLU A 316 -36.40 -5.24 -1.66
C GLU A 316 -36.43 -5.79 -3.10
N THR A 317 -36.61 -4.91 -4.08
CA THR A 317 -36.62 -5.25 -5.51
C THR A 317 -35.23 -5.72 -5.95
N LEU A 318 -34.19 -4.97 -5.58
CA LEU A 318 -32.80 -5.34 -5.89
C LEU A 318 -32.43 -6.70 -5.28
N VAL A 319 -32.83 -6.96 -4.04
CA VAL A 319 -32.55 -8.24 -3.34
C VAL A 319 -33.25 -9.40 -4.05
N ARG A 320 -34.55 -9.25 -4.34
CA ARG A 320 -35.34 -10.26 -5.08
C ARG A 320 -34.73 -10.57 -6.44
N ASP A 321 -34.39 -9.53 -7.19
CA ASP A 321 -33.84 -9.70 -8.53
C ASP A 321 -32.45 -10.33 -8.48
N SER A 322 -31.64 -10.03 -7.45
CA SER A 322 -30.34 -10.66 -7.21
C SER A 322 -30.45 -12.16 -6.87
N LEU A 323 -31.39 -12.55 -6.00
CA LEU A 323 -31.65 -13.96 -5.66
C LEU A 323 -31.97 -14.78 -6.92
N LYS A 324 -32.82 -14.24 -7.80
CA LYS A 324 -33.19 -14.88 -9.07
C LYS A 324 -32.03 -14.89 -10.06
N LYS A 325 -31.38 -13.74 -10.28
CA LYS A 325 -30.29 -13.57 -11.24
C LYS A 325 -29.13 -14.53 -10.96
N TYR A 326 -28.81 -14.77 -9.69
CA TYR A 326 -27.72 -15.65 -9.29
C TYR A 326 -28.17 -17.06 -8.90
N ASN A 327 -29.42 -17.43 -9.21
CA ASN A 327 -29.96 -18.79 -9.04
C ASN A 327 -29.78 -19.37 -7.63
N VAL A 328 -29.89 -18.54 -6.59
CA VAL A 328 -29.63 -18.95 -5.20
C VAL A 328 -30.56 -20.09 -4.75
N GLU A 329 -31.79 -20.10 -5.27
CA GLU A 329 -32.80 -21.15 -5.04
C GLU A 329 -32.36 -22.55 -5.49
N ASN A 330 -31.40 -22.65 -6.41
CA ASN A 330 -30.90 -23.93 -6.90
C ASN A 330 -29.74 -24.47 -6.03
N GLU A 331 -29.12 -23.60 -5.23
CA GLU A 331 -27.95 -23.92 -4.42
C GLU A 331 -28.32 -24.40 -3.01
N VAL A 332 -29.49 -23.99 -2.49
CA VAL A 332 -29.98 -24.36 -1.15
C VAL A 332 -31.35 -25.02 -1.19
N ALA A 333 -31.64 -25.86 -0.19
CA ALA A 333 -32.92 -26.56 -0.02
C ALA A 333 -33.96 -25.79 0.81
N HIS A 334 -33.62 -24.58 1.26
CA HIS A 334 -34.45 -23.72 2.09
C HIS A 334 -34.65 -22.34 1.45
N ARG A 335 -35.55 -21.53 2.00
CA ARG A 335 -35.77 -20.12 1.61
C ARG A 335 -35.57 -19.19 2.82
N ASN A 336 -34.34 -19.15 3.32
CA ASN A 336 -33.95 -18.31 4.45
C ASN A 336 -32.79 -17.42 4.02
N LEU A 337 -32.90 -16.11 4.28
CA LEU A 337 -31.90 -15.11 3.91
C LEU A 337 -31.46 -14.33 5.16
N ILE A 338 -30.17 -14.34 5.46
CA ILE A 338 -29.61 -13.51 6.53
C ILE A 338 -29.22 -12.16 5.94
N ILE A 339 -29.80 -11.07 6.47
CA ILE A 339 -29.45 -9.71 6.08
C ILE A 339 -28.58 -9.03 7.16
N PRO A 340 -27.77 -8.01 6.81
CA PRO A 340 -27.00 -7.29 7.82
C PRO A 340 -27.92 -6.54 8.79
N GLY A 341 -27.49 -6.38 10.05
CA GLY A 341 -28.28 -5.69 11.07
C GLY A 341 -28.65 -4.25 10.71
N TYR A 342 -27.79 -3.55 9.95
CA TYR A 342 -28.09 -2.21 9.43
C TYR A 342 -29.20 -2.19 8.36
N ALA A 343 -29.51 -3.32 7.74
CA ALA A 343 -30.62 -3.49 6.80
C ALA A 343 -31.92 -3.96 7.48
N SER A 344 -31.94 -4.10 8.82
CA SER A 344 -33.13 -4.50 9.59
C SER A 344 -34.41 -3.73 9.23
N PRO A 345 -34.40 -2.40 8.98
CA PRO A 345 -35.60 -1.67 8.57
C PRO A 345 -36.22 -2.12 7.23
N LEU A 346 -35.48 -2.90 6.41
CA LEU A 346 -35.95 -3.44 5.14
C LEU A 346 -36.49 -4.88 5.26
N SER A 347 -36.34 -5.54 6.41
CA SER A 347 -36.56 -6.98 6.56
C SER A 347 -37.93 -7.45 6.10
N GLY A 348 -39.02 -6.83 6.58
CA GLY A 348 -40.38 -7.20 6.21
C GLY A 348 -40.68 -7.00 4.72
N ARG A 349 -40.17 -5.91 4.13
CA ARG A 349 -40.34 -5.63 2.69
C ARG A 349 -39.56 -6.62 1.83
N ILE A 350 -38.36 -7.01 2.26
CA ILE A 350 -37.56 -8.04 1.59
C ILE A 350 -38.28 -9.39 1.69
N GLU A 351 -38.78 -9.77 2.86
CA GLU A 351 -39.50 -11.03 3.07
C GLU A 351 -40.73 -11.12 2.16
N GLU A 352 -41.56 -10.07 2.10
CA GLU A 352 -42.72 -9.99 1.22
C GLU A 352 -42.34 -10.07 -0.27
N ALA A 353 -41.34 -9.30 -0.71
CA ALA A 353 -40.96 -9.25 -2.12
C ALA A 353 -40.27 -10.52 -2.63
N THR A 354 -39.56 -11.23 -1.74
CA THR A 354 -38.77 -12.42 -2.09
C THR A 354 -39.51 -13.72 -1.83
N GLY A 355 -40.43 -13.76 -0.86
CA GLY A 355 -40.99 -15.00 -0.31
C GLY A 355 -39.97 -15.84 0.46
N TRP A 356 -38.80 -15.28 0.79
CA TRP A 356 -37.80 -15.91 1.65
C TRP A 356 -37.94 -15.38 3.06
N LYS A 357 -37.86 -16.26 4.06
CA LYS A 357 -37.80 -15.86 5.47
C LYS A 357 -36.52 -15.06 5.72
N VAL A 358 -36.66 -13.84 6.24
CA VAL A 358 -35.53 -12.95 6.49
C VAL A 358 -35.10 -13.05 7.95
N LEU A 359 -33.82 -13.35 8.16
CA LEU A 359 -33.16 -13.30 9.46
C LEU A 359 -32.31 -12.03 9.53
N VAL A 360 -32.46 -11.25 10.59
CA VAL A 360 -31.63 -10.06 10.82
C VAL A 360 -30.37 -10.50 11.56
N GLY A 361 -29.24 -10.47 10.87
CA GLY A 361 -27.93 -10.71 11.46
C GLY A 361 -27.41 -9.53 12.28
N PRO A 362 -26.19 -9.66 12.84
CA PRO A 362 -25.59 -8.60 13.64
C PRO A 362 -25.27 -7.34 12.82
N ARG A 363 -25.05 -6.23 13.52
CA ARG A 363 -24.61 -4.96 12.91
C ARG A 363 -23.11 -4.98 12.58
N ASP A 364 -22.32 -5.64 13.42
CA ASP A 364 -20.90 -5.86 13.19
C ASP A 364 -20.66 -7.28 12.67
N ALA A 365 -19.79 -7.41 11.66
CA ALA A 365 -19.42 -8.70 11.13
C ALA A 365 -18.62 -9.55 12.13
N ALA A 366 -17.98 -8.92 13.13
CA ALA A 366 -17.25 -9.64 14.18
C ALA A 366 -18.13 -10.63 14.97
N GLU A 367 -19.43 -10.34 15.07
CA GLU A 367 -20.41 -11.15 15.82
C GLU A 367 -21.04 -12.25 14.96
N ILE A 368 -20.70 -12.36 13.66
CA ILE A 368 -21.39 -13.28 12.76
C ILE A 368 -21.16 -14.75 13.12
N GLY A 369 -19.98 -15.08 13.67
CA GLY A 369 -19.67 -16.45 14.08
C GLY A 369 -20.63 -16.95 15.17
N ASP A 370 -20.79 -16.15 16.22
CA ASP A 370 -21.68 -16.47 17.35
C ASP A 370 -23.14 -16.52 16.89
N PHE A 371 -23.56 -15.55 16.07
CA PHE A 371 -24.91 -15.55 15.49
C PHE A 371 -25.22 -16.84 14.70
N LEU A 372 -24.30 -17.30 13.84
CA LEU A 372 -24.51 -18.53 13.08
C LEU A 372 -24.55 -19.78 14.00
N GLN A 373 -23.75 -19.79 15.05
CA GLN A 373 -23.73 -20.89 16.01
C GLN A 373 -25.03 -20.96 16.84
N GLU A 374 -25.55 -19.82 17.26
CA GLU A 374 -26.70 -19.75 18.15
C GLU A 374 -28.02 -19.74 17.42
N GLU A 375 -28.16 -19.01 16.32
CA GLU A 375 -29.44 -18.76 15.67
C GLU A 375 -29.65 -19.64 14.45
N TRP A 376 -28.62 -19.85 13.62
CA TRP A 376 -28.78 -20.68 12.42
C TRP A 376 -28.89 -22.17 12.75
N LYS A 377 -28.03 -22.68 13.65
CA LYS A 377 -28.07 -24.11 14.04
C LYS A 377 -29.35 -24.55 14.77
N LYS A 378 -30.15 -23.62 15.29
CA LYS A 378 -31.48 -23.94 15.85
C LYS A 378 -32.56 -24.08 14.77
N LEU A 379 -32.31 -23.51 13.58
CA LEU A 379 -33.24 -23.47 12.44
C LEU A 379 -32.97 -24.57 11.41
N ALA A 380 -31.72 -25.03 11.30
CA ALA A 380 -31.29 -26.17 10.49
C ALA A 380 -31.48 -27.47 11.28
#